data_AF-A0A495ZQY0-F1
#
_entry.id   AF-A0A495ZQY0-F1
#
_cell.length_a   1.000
_cell.length_b   1.000
_cell.length_c   1.000
_cell.angle_alpha   90.00
_cell.angle_beta   90.00
_cell.angle_gamma   90.00
#
_symmetry.space_group_name_H-M   'P 1'
#
loop_
_entity.id
_entity.type
_entity.pdbx_description
1 polymer ?
#
loop_
_entity_poly.entity_id
_entity_poly.type
_entity_poly.pdbx_seq_one_letter_code
_entity_poly.pdbx_strand_id
1 'polypeptide(L)'
;MRILAFFILFATIFTFGCGEDMEEKMEMEEEMVVETPLQKAQAAMTRVNDRRTEEYQKAEEADDFSVLFIVAQKIFQEELGFGAETWQELLDTWEDAHDERVQGLFADGKEDESKAETQSYMDFLSFYFPKFDFENMTGGEFFFEYMSAYDEIVTEYLRLSYEFPDATQERLLALLKEAIVDGKVSIQYPEGL
;
A
#
# COMPACT_ATOMS: atom_id res chain seq x y z
N MET A 1 55.69 -66.40 -5.74
CA MET A 1 54.74 -67.53 -5.75
C MET A 1 53.45 -67.00 -6.40
N ARG A 2 52.96 -67.62 -7.49
CA ARG A 2 51.77 -67.21 -8.29
C ARG A 2 51.95 -65.84 -9.03
N ILE A 3 51.75 -65.68 -10.35
CA ILE A 3 50.61 -66.02 -11.27
C ILE A 3 49.44 -65.04 -10.98
N LEU A 4 48.88 -64.22 -11.90
CA LEU A 4 48.55 -64.40 -13.34
C LEU A 4 48.41 -63.04 -14.11
N ALA A 5 48.49 -63.07 -15.47
CA ALA A 5 47.84 -62.20 -16.50
C ALA A 5 47.92 -60.65 -16.46
N PHE A 6 48.50 -59.93 -17.45
CA PHE A 6 48.03 -59.64 -18.84
C PHE A 6 46.82 -58.64 -18.86
N PHE A 7 46.78 -57.50 -19.59
CA PHE A 7 47.32 -57.14 -20.93
C PHE A 7 47.73 -55.64 -21.09
N ILE A 8 48.80 -55.39 -21.88
CA ILE A 8 49.02 -54.38 -22.97
C ILE A 8 48.15 -53.08 -22.93
N LEU A 9 48.69 -51.85 -22.77
CA LEU A 9 49.23 -50.93 -23.82
C LEU A 9 48.22 -50.58 -24.95
N PHE A 10 48.10 -49.38 -25.56
CA PHE A 10 48.77 -48.05 -25.53
C PHE A 10 47.62 -46.97 -25.33
N ALA A 11 47.74 -45.64 -25.36
CA ALA A 11 48.79 -44.68 -25.72
C ALA A 11 48.67 -43.37 -24.90
N THR A 12 49.80 -42.73 -24.61
CA THR A 12 49.88 -41.35 -24.12
C THR A 12 49.71 -40.34 -25.26
N ILE A 13 48.91 -39.30 -25.04
CA ILE A 13 49.13 -37.98 -25.68
C ILE A 13 49.53 -37.00 -24.59
N PHE A 14 50.80 -36.59 -24.65
CA PHE A 14 51.33 -35.47 -23.89
C PHE A 14 50.89 -34.17 -24.54
N THR A 15 50.17 -33.31 -23.82
CA THR A 15 50.28 -31.84 -23.97
C THR A 15 50.29 -31.20 -22.59
N PHE A 16 51.27 -30.34 -22.37
CA PHE A 16 51.61 -29.72 -21.09
C PHE A 16 50.49 -28.82 -20.52
N GLY A 17 50.41 -28.75 -19.19
CA GLY A 17 49.52 -27.79 -18.51
C GLY A 17 49.34 -28.02 -17.01
N CYS A 18 50.42 -28.11 -16.23
CA CYS A 18 50.29 -28.08 -14.75
C CYS A 18 49.88 -26.67 -14.28
N GLY A 19 48.79 -26.60 -13.52
CA GLY A 19 48.25 -25.39 -12.91
C GLY A 19 46.95 -25.77 -12.22
N GLU A 20 47.04 -26.23 -10.98
CA GLU A 20 45.91 -26.73 -10.21
C GLU A 20 44.93 -25.59 -9.88
N ASP A 21 43.64 -25.88 -10.09
CA ASP A 21 42.45 -25.29 -9.46
C ASP A 21 42.43 -23.77 -9.27
N MET A 22 42.08 -23.05 -10.34
CA MET A 22 41.26 -21.85 -10.18
C MET A 22 39.87 -22.29 -9.69
N GLU A 23 39.65 -22.17 -8.38
CA GLU A 23 38.34 -22.23 -7.75
C GLU A 23 37.49 -21.07 -8.29
N GLU A 24 36.76 -21.33 -9.37
CA GLU A 24 35.83 -20.39 -10.00
C GLU A 24 34.70 -20.11 -9.00
N LYS A 25 34.87 -19.04 -8.22
CA LYS A 25 33.76 -18.44 -7.47
C LYS A 25 32.70 -18.04 -8.48
N MET A 26 31.66 -18.87 -8.59
CA MET A 26 30.35 -18.43 -9.04
C MET A 26 29.87 -17.37 -8.06
N GLU A 27 30.18 -16.11 -8.36
CA GLU A 27 29.45 -14.98 -7.84
C GLU A 27 28.04 -15.12 -8.41
N MET A 28 27.12 -15.68 -7.62
CA MET A 28 25.71 -15.44 -7.85
C MET A 28 25.53 -13.94 -7.69
N GLU A 29 25.31 -13.25 -8.82
CA GLU A 29 24.68 -11.95 -8.79
C GLU A 29 23.33 -12.13 -8.09
N GLU A 30 23.27 -11.69 -6.84
CA GLU A 30 22.04 -11.64 -6.07
C GLU A 30 21.15 -10.61 -6.79
N GLU A 31 20.26 -11.12 -7.65
CA GLU A 31 19.39 -10.32 -8.51
C GLU A 31 18.52 -9.44 -7.62
N MET A 32 18.94 -8.19 -7.41
CA MET A 32 18.22 -7.22 -6.60
C MET A 32 16.83 -7.05 -7.18
N VAL A 33 15.84 -7.64 -6.51
CA VAL A 33 14.43 -7.48 -6.84
C VAL A 33 14.07 -6.01 -6.60
N VAL A 34 14.13 -5.21 -7.66
CA VAL A 34 13.76 -3.80 -7.61
C VAL A 34 12.25 -3.73 -7.40
N GLU A 35 11.83 -3.52 -6.16
CA GLU A 35 10.43 -3.35 -5.81
C GLU A 35 9.79 -2.22 -6.62
N THR A 36 8.65 -2.53 -7.24
CA THR A 36 7.84 -1.56 -7.97
C THR A 36 7.27 -0.49 -7.03
N PRO A 37 6.91 0.71 -7.53
CA PRO A 37 6.24 1.74 -6.73
C PRO A 37 4.99 1.23 -5.98
N LEU A 38 4.22 0.33 -6.59
CA LEU A 38 3.03 -0.27 -5.97
C LEU A 38 3.40 -1.22 -4.83
N GLN A 39 4.42 -2.07 -4.99
CA GLN A 39 4.87 -2.95 -3.92
C GLN A 39 5.38 -2.15 -2.71
N LYS A 40 6.09 -1.04 -2.94
CA LYS A 40 6.55 -0.14 -1.86
C LYS A 40 5.38 0.52 -1.13
N ALA A 41 4.38 0.99 -1.86
CA ALA A 41 3.16 1.57 -1.28
C ALA A 41 2.38 0.54 -0.45
N GLN A 42 2.18 -0.66 -0.99
CA GLN A 42 1.54 -1.78 -0.29
C GLN A 42 2.31 -2.16 0.97
N ALA A 43 3.64 -2.32 0.91
CA ALA A 43 4.47 -2.64 2.05
C ALA A 43 4.49 -1.53 3.13
N ALA A 44 4.29 -0.27 2.74
CA ALA A 44 4.10 0.85 3.67
C ALA A 44 2.73 0.78 4.37
N MET A 45 1.66 0.53 3.62
CA MET A 45 0.32 0.37 4.19
C MET A 45 0.15 -0.91 5.01
N THR A 46 0.89 -1.98 4.72
CA THR A 46 0.96 -3.15 5.62
C THR A 46 1.47 -2.74 6.99
N ARG A 47 2.55 -1.96 7.12
CA ARG A 47 3.04 -1.50 8.42
C ARG A 47 2.04 -0.60 9.16
N VAL A 48 1.36 0.30 8.43
CA VAL A 48 0.27 1.12 8.98
C VAL A 48 -0.83 0.22 9.55
N ASN A 49 -1.26 -0.80 8.81
CA ASN A 49 -2.39 -1.65 9.18
C ASN A 49 -2.05 -2.69 10.24
N ASP A 50 -0.83 -3.21 10.26
CA ASP A 50 -0.30 -4.02 11.37
C ASP A 50 -0.33 -3.20 12.67
N ARG A 51 0.21 -1.98 12.65
CA ARG A 51 0.19 -1.08 13.83
C ARG A 51 -1.21 -0.66 14.24
N ARG A 52 -2.10 -0.38 13.28
CA ARG A 52 -3.50 -0.09 13.57
C ARG A 52 -4.15 -1.27 14.29
N THR A 53 -3.90 -2.49 13.82
CA THR A 53 -4.40 -3.73 14.44
C THR A 53 -3.88 -3.90 15.87
N GLU A 54 -2.58 -3.70 16.10
CA GLU A 54 -2.01 -3.78 17.44
C GLU A 54 -2.61 -2.75 18.42
N GLU A 55 -2.82 -1.51 17.97
CA GLU A 55 -3.34 -0.44 18.83
C GLU A 55 -4.84 -0.58 19.08
N TYR A 56 -5.61 -1.09 18.11
CA TYR A 56 -7.01 -1.49 18.31
C TYR A 56 -7.11 -2.60 19.37
N GLN A 57 -6.26 -3.64 19.29
CA GLN A 57 -6.24 -4.72 20.29
C GLN A 57 -5.89 -4.20 21.69
N LYS A 58 -4.94 -3.26 21.82
CA LYS A 58 -4.61 -2.62 23.10
C LYS A 58 -5.78 -1.81 23.66
N ALA A 59 -6.54 -1.12 22.80
CA ALA A 59 -7.74 -0.37 23.20
C ALA A 59 -8.88 -1.31 23.66
N GLU A 60 -9.10 -2.43 22.95
CA GLU A 60 -10.06 -3.48 23.32
C GLU A 60 -9.69 -4.16 24.65
N GLU A 61 -8.41 -4.53 24.86
CA GLU A 61 -7.92 -5.09 26.12
C GLU A 61 -8.06 -4.12 27.31
N ALA A 62 -8.00 -2.82 27.06
CA ALA A 62 -8.10 -1.77 28.07
C ALA A 62 -9.55 -1.27 28.33
N ASP A 63 -10.51 -1.61 27.46
CA ASP A 63 -11.85 -0.98 27.37
C ASP A 63 -11.77 0.56 27.25
N ASP A 64 -10.77 1.05 26.49
CA ASP A 64 -10.53 2.48 26.26
C ASP A 64 -10.21 2.75 24.78
N PHE A 65 -11.25 3.01 24.00
CA PHE A 65 -11.16 3.40 22.59
C PHE A 65 -10.89 4.90 22.38
N SER A 66 -10.84 5.73 23.44
CA SER A 66 -10.60 7.18 23.30
C SER A 66 -9.19 7.49 22.78
N VAL A 67 -8.22 6.61 23.08
CA VAL A 67 -6.84 6.71 22.60
C VAL A 67 -6.72 6.65 21.08
N LEU A 68 -7.66 5.98 20.40
CA LEU A 68 -7.57 5.69 18.97
C LEU A 68 -7.60 6.97 18.11
N PHE A 69 -8.31 8.03 18.51
CA PHE A 69 -8.28 9.31 17.78
C PHE A 69 -6.87 9.88 17.61
N ILE A 70 -6.05 9.78 18.66
CA ILE A 70 -4.68 10.30 18.69
C ILE A 70 -3.73 9.32 17.99
N VAL A 71 -3.91 8.02 18.26
CA VAL A 71 -3.05 6.97 17.73
C VAL A 71 -3.16 6.83 16.21
N ALA A 72 -4.36 7.00 15.64
CA ALA A 72 -4.56 6.93 14.19
C ALA A 72 -3.64 7.91 13.45
N GLN A 73 -3.67 9.20 13.80
CA GLN A 73 -2.81 10.23 13.20
C GLN A 73 -1.33 9.95 13.45
N LYS A 74 -0.99 9.48 14.66
CA LYS A 74 0.39 9.15 15.03
C LYS A 74 0.98 8.03 14.17
N ILE A 75 0.21 6.99 13.85
CA ILE A 75 0.66 5.90 12.97
C ILE A 75 1.00 6.45 11.58
N PHE A 76 0.14 7.28 10.98
CA PHE A 76 0.40 7.93 9.70
C PHE A 76 1.68 8.79 9.72
N GLN A 77 1.88 9.56 10.79
CA GLN A 77 3.07 10.38 10.96
C GLN A 77 4.35 9.55 11.11
N GLU A 78 4.32 8.46 11.87
CA GLU A 78 5.50 7.64 12.16
C GLU A 78 5.86 6.67 11.01
N GLU A 79 4.86 6.09 10.32
CA GLU A 79 5.10 5.09 9.26
C GLU A 79 5.28 5.68 7.86
N LEU A 80 4.58 6.80 7.57
CA LEU A 80 4.55 7.43 6.24
C LEU A 80 5.12 8.86 6.23
N GLY A 81 5.33 9.47 7.40
CA GLY A 81 5.72 10.87 7.51
C GLY A 81 4.57 11.86 7.30
N PHE A 82 3.31 11.39 7.25
CA PHE A 82 2.17 12.23 6.91
C PHE A 82 1.70 13.04 8.12
N GLY A 83 1.64 14.36 7.97
CA GLY A 83 1.03 15.24 8.97
C GLY A 83 -0.49 15.25 8.86
N ALA A 84 -1.16 15.88 9.83
CA ALA A 84 -2.60 16.12 9.78
C ALA A 84 -3.00 16.96 8.55
N GLU A 85 -2.14 17.89 8.11
CA GLU A 85 -2.32 18.65 6.86
C GLU A 85 -2.36 17.73 5.64
N THR A 86 -1.37 16.84 5.48
CA THR A 86 -1.32 15.85 4.39
C THR A 86 -2.54 14.93 4.37
N TRP A 87 -3.03 14.50 5.54
CA TRP A 87 -4.26 13.70 5.63
C TRP A 87 -5.49 14.49 5.17
N GLN A 88 -5.65 15.74 5.61
CA GLN A 88 -6.75 16.59 5.17
C GLN A 88 -6.70 16.83 3.65
N GLU A 89 -5.52 17.12 3.10
CA GLU A 89 -5.35 17.34 1.66
C GLU A 89 -5.69 16.09 0.82
N LEU A 90 -5.48 14.88 1.36
CA LEU A 90 -5.91 13.64 0.71
C LEU A 90 -7.43 13.42 0.75
N LEU A 91 -8.07 13.76 1.87
CA LEU A 91 -9.54 13.75 1.99
C LEU A 91 -10.17 14.76 1.03
N ASP A 92 -9.74 16.03 1.11
CA ASP A 92 -10.23 17.12 0.25
C ASP A 92 -10.05 16.76 -1.24
N THR A 93 -8.89 16.22 -1.61
CA THR A 93 -8.62 15.77 -2.99
C THR A 93 -9.55 14.65 -3.43
N TRP A 94 -9.87 13.71 -2.54
CA TRP A 94 -10.80 12.61 -2.86
C TRP A 94 -12.25 13.09 -2.96
N GLU A 95 -12.71 13.98 -2.07
CA GLU A 95 -14.06 14.56 -2.13
C GLU A 95 -14.26 15.36 -3.43
N ASP A 96 -13.31 16.26 -3.76
CA ASP A 96 -13.30 17.03 -5.01
C ASP A 96 -13.26 16.13 -6.26
N ALA A 97 -12.61 14.97 -6.18
CA ALA A 97 -12.51 14.00 -7.27
C ALA A 97 -13.79 13.16 -7.41
N HIS A 98 -14.40 12.78 -6.30
CA HIS A 98 -15.66 12.03 -6.26
C HIS A 98 -16.80 12.89 -6.85
N ASP A 99 -16.90 14.16 -6.46
CA ASP A 99 -17.89 15.09 -7.01
C ASP A 99 -17.69 15.31 -8.52
N GLU A 100 -16.44 15.47 -8.98
CA GLU A 100 -16.14 15.61 -10.42
C GLU A 100 -16.48 14.32 -11.20
N ARG A 101 -16.19 13.14 -10.63
CA ARG A 101 -16.59 11.83 -11.17
C ARG A 101 -18.11 11.68 -11.28
N VAL A 102 -18.85 11.98 -10.22
CA VAL A 102 -20.31 11.89 -10.17
C VAL A 102 -20.96 12.80 -11.22
N GLN A 103 -20.42 14.01 -11.39
CA GLN A 103 -20.85 14.95 -12.43
C GLN A 103 -20.50 14.47 -13.84
N GLY A 104 -19.31 13.89 -14.05
CA GLY A 104 -18.89 13.29 -15.31
C GLY A 104 -19.80 12.13 -15.74
N LEU A 105 -20.09 11.20 -14.82
CA LEU A 105 -21.03 10.10 -15.04
C LEU A 105 -22.42 10.62 -15.46
N PHE A 106 -22.92 11.66 -14.80
CA PHE A 106 -24.20 12.28 -15.15
C PHE A 106 -24.16 12.91 -16.56
N ALA A 107 -23.09 13.64 -16.89
CA ALA A 107 -22.92 14.29 -18.20
C ALA A 107 -22.81 13.29 -19.36
N ASP A 108 -22.20 12.12 -19.12
CA ASP A 108 -22.10 11.00 -20.06
C ASP A 108 -23.40 10.20 -20.21
N GLY A 109 -24.48 10.60 -19.51
CA GLY A 109 -25.79 9.94 -19.57
C GLY A 109 -25.90 8.69 -18.70
N LYS A 110 -24.94 8.45 -17.79
CA LYS A 110 -24.91 7.34 -16.83
C LYS A 110 -25.58 7.75 -15.51
N GLU A 111 -26.83 8.23 -15.60
CA GLU A 111 -27.56 8.81 -14.46
C GLU A 111 -27.72 7.82 -13.30
N ASP A 112 -27.91 6.52 -13.58
CA ASP A 112 -28.04 5.49 -12.54
C ASP A 112 -26.70 5.18 -11.84
N GLU A 113 -25.57 5.22 -12.56
CA GLU A 113 -24.23 5.07 -11.96
C GLU A 113 -23.90 6.27 -11.07
N SER A 114 -24.16 7.50 -11.56
CA SER A 114 -23.98 8.75 -10.83
C SER A 114 -24.78 8.79 -9.52
N LYS A 115 -26.04 8.34 -9.54
CA LYS A 115 -26.88 8.19 -8.34
C LYS A 115 -26.36 7.13 -7.39
N ALA A 116 -25.91 5.98 -7.91
CA ALA A 116 -25.39 4.91 -7.07
C ALA A 116 -24.13 5.34 -6.30
N GLU A 117 -23.18 5.98 -6.99
CA GLU A 117 -21.96 6.55 -6.37
C GLU A 117 -22.32 7.58 -5.29
N THR A 118 -23.22 8.54 -5.61
CA THR A 118 -23.69 9.56 -4.66
C THR A 118 -24.34 8.93 -3.42
N GLN A 119 -25.20 7.93 -3.62
CA GLN A 119 -25.94 7.27 -2.54
C GLN A 119 -24.98 6.47 -1.65
N SER A 120 -24.05 5.70 -2.24
CA SER A 120 -23.04 4.96 -1.49
C SER A 120 -22.17 5.87 -0.61
N TYR A 121 -21.78 7.04 -1.11
CA TYR A 121 -21.04 8.00 -0.28
C TYR A 121 -21.89 8.59 0.84
N MET A 122 -23.14 8.97 0.56
CA MET A 122 -24.06 9.49 1.58
C MET A 122 -24.38 8.47 2.67
N ASP A 123 -24.52 7.19 2.33
CA ASP A 123 -24.75 6.10 3.29
C ASP A 123 -23.51 5.83 4.15
N PHE A 124 -22.31 5.86 3.56
CA PHE A 124 -21.04 5.77 4.28
C PHE A 124 -20.87 6.89 5.32
N LEU A 125 -21.08 8.14 4.93
CA LEU A 125 -21.04 9.29 5.86
C LEU A 125 -22.11 9.17 6.95
N SER A 126 -23.33 8.80 6.57
CA SER A 126 -24.46 8.65 7.49
C SER A 126 -24.28 7.52 8.49
N PHE A 127 -23.52 6.47 8.13
CA PHE A 127 -23.14 5.40 9.05
C PHE A 127 -22.07 5.86 10.03
N TYR A 128 -20.97 6.47 9.58
CA TYR A 128 -19.81 6.77 10.42
C TYR A 128 -19.93 8.03 11.27
N PHE A 129 -20.36 9.16 10.70
CA PHE A 129 -20.31 10.44 11.41
C PHE A 129 -21.13 10.50 12.72
N PRO A 130 -22.29 9.81 12.87
CA PRO A 130 -23.01 9.77 14.14
C PRO A 130 -22.37 8.89 15.22
N LYS A 131 -21.31 8.12 14.89
CA LYS A 131 -20.72 7.11 15.78
C LYS A 131 -19.48 7.60 16.53
N PHE A 132 -18.87 8.70 16.10
CA PHE A 132 -17.72 9.29 16.77
C PHE A 132 -17.97 10.76 17.16
N ASP A 133 -17.30 11.19 18.23
CA ASP A 133 -17.34 12.56 18.74
C ASP A 133 -15.91 12.98 19.13
N PHE A 134 -15.34 13.93 18.40
CA PHE A 134 -13.98 14.44 18.64
C PHE A 134 -13.90 15.40 19.84
N GLU A 135 -15.00 16.05 20.25
CA GLU A 135 -15.01 16.93 21.42
C GLU A 135 -14.96 16.10 22.72
N ASN A 136 -15.68 14.97 22.74
CA ASN A 136 -15.74 14.06 23.88
C ASN A 136 -14.79 12.84 23.77
N MET A 137 -14.08 12.69 22.64
CA MET A 137 -13.18 11.57 22.34
C MET A 137 -13.85 10.18 22.47
N THR A 138 -15.09 10.03 22.01
CA THR A 138 -15.83 8.76 22.03
C THR A 138 -16.04 8.19 20.63
N GLY A 139 -16.01 6.86 20.46
CA GLY A 139 -16.20 6.21 19.15
C GLY A 139 -14.92 6.09 18.31
N GLY A 140 -13.75 6.03 18.95
CA GLY A 140 -12.45 5.97 18.26
C GLY A 140 -12.27 4.72 17.40
N GLU A 141 -12.98 3.64 17.72
CA GLU A 141 -13.10 2.42 16.93
C GLU A 141 -13.72 2.70 15.55
N PHE A 142 -14.83 3.44 15.51
CA PHE A 142 -15.50 3.81 14.26
C PHE A 142 -14.73 4.86 13.47
N PHE A 143 -13.96 5.73 14.14
CA PHE A 143 -13.03 6.63 13.46
C PHE A 143 -11.87 5.87 12.79
N PHE A 144 -11.37 4.81 13.43
CA PHE A 144 -10.35 3.92 12.84
C PHE A 144 -10.86 3.21 11.59
N GLU A 145 -12.07 2.64 11.64
CA GLU A 145 -12.72 2.02 10.48
C GLU A 145 -12.95 3.04 9.36
N TYR A 146 -13.50 4.22 9.68
CA TYR A 146 -13.70 5.32 8.74
C TYR A 146 -12.41 5.70 8.01
N MET A 147 -11.29 5.87 8.74
CA MET A 147 -10.00 6.16 8.11
C MET A 147 -9.47 5.00 7.25
N SER A 148 -9.81 3.75 7.58
CA SER A 148 -9.36 2.57 6.84
C SER A 148 -10.03 2.42 5.48
N ALA A 149 -11.23 2.98 5.29
CA ALA A 149 -11.89 3.06 3.99
C ALA A 149 -11.07 3.83 2.93
N TYR A 150 -10.20 4.75 3.36
CA TYR A 150 -9.33 5.56 2.50
C TYR A 150 -7.96 4.92 2.23
N ASP A 151 -7.71 3.67 2.66
CA ASP A 151 -6.40 3.03 2.51
C ASP A 151 -5.96 2.88 1.06
N GLU A 152 -6.90 2.69 0.11
CA GLU A 152 -6.59 2.70 -1.32
C GLU A 152 -6.14 4.09 -1.82
N ILE A 153 -6.73 5.17 -1.30
CA ILE A 153 -6.34 6.56 -1.63
C ILE A 153 -4.92 6.85 -1.14
N VAL A 154 -4.61 6.43 0.09
CA VAL A 154 -3.25 6.53 0.65
C VAL A 154 -2.27 5.67 -0.15
N THR A 155 -2.65 4.43 -0.49
CA THR A 155 -1.81 3.51 -1.28
C THR A 155 -1.49 4.11 -2.65
N GLU A 156 -2.48 4.71 -3.33
CA GLU A 156 -2.26 5.33 -4.64
C GLU A 156 -1.37 6.57 -4.55
N TYR A 157 -1.59 7.44 -3.56
CA TYR A 157 -0.72 8.59 -3.34
C TYR A 157 0.73 8.19 -3.04
N LEU A 158 0.93 7.17 -2.20
CA LEU A 158 2.26 6.60 -1.96
C LEU A 158 2.86 6.02 -3.25
N ARG A 159 2.09 5.26 -4.03
CA ARG A 159 2.53 4.69 -5.32
C ARG A 159 2.99 5.79 -6.27
N LEU A 160 2.23 6.87 -6.39
CA LEU A 160 2.57 8.05 -7.19
C LEU A 160 3.85 8.73 -6.67
N SER A 161 4.02 8.88 -5.36
CA SER A 161 5.25 9.49 -4.80
C SER A 161 6.50 8.63 -5.04
N TYR A 162 6.37 7.30 -5.09
CA TYR A 162 7.47 6.39 -5.44
C TYR A 162 7.72 6.29 -6.95
N GLU A 163 6.70 6.52 -7.79
CA GLU A 163 6.84 6.58 -9.26
C GLU A 163 7.45 7.92 -9.72
N PHE A 164 7.10 9.02 -9.04
CA PHE A 164 7.52 10.38 -9.34
C PHE A 164 8.20 11.05 -8.14
N PRO A 165 9.40 10.59 -7.71
CA PRO A 165 10.05 11.06 -6.48
C PRO A 165 10.45 12.54 -6.47
N ASP A 166 10.57 13.16 -7.65
CA ASP A 166 10.86 14.60 -7.83
C ASP A 166 9.59 15.47 -7.99
N ALA A 167 8.39 14.88 -7.92
CA ALA A 167 7.14 15.62 -8.04
C ALA A 167 6.83 16.43 -6.77
N THR A 168 6.24 17.62 -6.95
CA THR A 168 5.65 18.36 -5.83
C THR A 168 4.39 17.66 -5.33
N GLN A 169 4.05 17.89 -4.05
CA GLN A 169 2.79 17.40 -3.47
C GLN A 169 1.57 17.83 -4.30
N GLU A 170 1.53 19.09 -4.76
CA GLU A 170 0.50 19.60 -5.70
C GLU A 170 0.37 18.73 -6.95
N ARG A 171 1.49 18.29 -7.55
CA ARG A 171 1.45 17.41 -8.73
C ARG A 171 1.01 15.98 -8.37
N LEU A 172 1.40 15.47 -7.20
CA LEU A 172 0.96 14.14 -6.72
C LEU A 172 -0.54 14.11 -6.44
N LEU A 173 -1.09 15.15 -5.79
CA LEU A 173 -2.53 15.29 -5.55
C LEU A 173 -3.30 15.46 -6.87
N ALA A 174 -2.77 16.22 -7.85
CA ALA A 174 -3.37 16.30 -9.17
C ALA A 174 -3.42 14.94 -9.90
N LEU A 175 -2.35 14.13 -9.82
CA LEU A 175 -2.32 12.77 -10.37
C LEU A 175 -3.28 11.82 -9.65
N LEU A 176 -3.39 11.94 -8.32
CA LEU A 176 -4.36 11.20 -7.53
C LEU A 176 -5.80 11.56 -7.94
N LYS A 177 -6.09 12.87 -8.13
CA LYS A 177 -7.37 13.35 -8.62
C LYS A 177 -7.72 12.76 -9.99
N GLU A 178 -6.78 12.81 -10.94
CA GLU A 178 -6.92 12.19 -12.27
C GLU A 178 -7.28 10.68 -12.14
N ALA A 179 -6.64 9.95 -11.22
CA ALA A 179 -6.89 8.52 -11.02
C ALA A 179 -8.28 8.21 -10.41
N ILE A 180 -8.75 9.03 -9.47
CA ILE A 180 -10.07 8.87 -8.84
C ILE A 180 -11.20 9.25 -9.81
N VAL A 181 -11.05 10.35 -10.56
CA VAL A 181 -12.04 10.76 -11.59
C VAL A 181 -12.21 9.67 -12.64
N ASP A 182 -11.11 9.10 -13.14
CA ASP A 182 -11.11 7.95 -14.05
C ASP A 182 -11.70 6.64 -13.44
N GLY A 183 -11.92 6.59 -12.12
CA GLY A 183 -12.40 5.41 -11.41
C GLY A 183 -11.38 4.29 -11.29
N LYS A 184 -10.08 4.61 -11.33
CA LYS A 184 -9.00 3.63 -11.14
C LYS A 184 -8.81 3.28 -9.67
N VAL A 185 -9.17 4.19 -8.77
CA VAL A 185 -9.06 4.09 -7.31
C VAL A 185 -10.27 4.78 -6.68
N SER A 186 -10.78 4.24 -5.58
CA SER A 186 -11.85 4.86 -4.77
C SER A 186 -11.64 4.54 -3.29
N ILE A 187 -12.57 4.93 -2.42
CA ILE A 187 -12.63 4.38 -1.06
C ILE A 187 -13.25 2.98 -1.07
N GLN A 188 -12.85 2.15 -0.12
CA GLN A 188 -13.52 0.88 0.16
C GLN A 188 -14.70 1.11 1.09
N TYR A 189 -15.91 1.06 0.53
CA TYR A 189 -17.14 1.04 1.31
C TYR A 189 -17.23 -0.26 2.13
N PRO A 190 -17.47 -0.20 3.47
CA PRO A 190 -17.71 -1.38 4.29
C PRO A 190 -18.85 -2.25 3.76
N GLU A 191 -18.75 -3.56 3.96
CA GLU A 191 -19.85 -4.48 3.64
C GLU A 191 -21.05 -4.26 4.58
N GLY A 192 -22.24 -4.10 4.01
CA GLY A 192 -23.49 -4.05 4.77
C GLY A 192 -23.96 -2.67 5.22
N LEU A 193 -23.46 -1.60 4.60
CA LEU A 193 -24.11 -0.28 4.58
C LEU A 193 -25.49 -0.35 3.89
#